data_AF-A0A7M3MIS3-F1
#
_entry.id   AF-A0A7M3MIS3-F1
#
_cell.length_a   1.000
_cell.length_b   1.000
_cell.length_c   1.000
_cell.angle_alpha   90.00
_cell.angle_beta   90.00
_cell.angle_gamma   90.00
#
_symmetry.space_group_name_H-M   'P 1'
#
loop_
_entity.id
_entity.type
_entity.pdbx_description
1 polymer ?
#
loop_
_entity_poly.entity_id
_entity_poly.type
_entity_poly.pdbx_seq_one_letter_code
_entity_poly.pdbx_strand_id
1 'polypeptide(L)'
;MLDYYRFKEVHDLFTKGKCDEARKVLAELQEKYIEVHDENEMLRTQLQEFEDVLYLAKNLEYDGHSYWLKTGTIKQGPFCQNCFDRDGLLIRLGESGDKWRCLSCGVVYARDEAGLASPARDNGERREPGKVIHLYK
;
A
#
# COMPACT_ATOMS: atom_id res chain seq x y z
N MET A 1 -9.36 -1.88 -29.52
CA MET A 1 -10.30 -2.58 -30.43
C MET A 1 -9.62 -2.89 -31.78
N LEU A 2 -8.34 -3.30 -31.78
CA LEU A 2 -7.54 -3.57 -32.99
C LEU A 2 -7.23 -5.06 -33.17
N ASP A 3 -7.13 -5.83 -32.09
CA ASP A 3 -6.66 -7.23 -32.14
C ASP A 3 -7.71 -8.22 -32.67
N TYR A 4 -9.01 -7.89 -32.56
CA TYR A 4 -10.10 -8.71 -33.11
C TYR A 4 -9.92 -8.96 -34.62
N TYR A 5 -9.43 -7.96 -35.36
CA TYR A 5 -9.16 -8.08 -36.79
C TYR A 5 -7.99 -9.01 -37.09
N ARG A 6 -6.97 -9.08 -36.22
CA ARG A 6 -5.81 -9.94 -36.39
C ARG A 6 -6.13 -11.41 -36.11
N PHE A 7 -7.01 -11.71 -35.15
CA PHE A 7 -7.49 -13.08 -34.93
C PHE A 7 -8.31 -13.59 -36.12
N LYS A 8 -9.16 -12.74 -36.71
CA LYS A 8 -9.88 -13.06 -37.95
C LYS A 8 -8.92 -13.31 -39.11
N GLU A 9 -7.87 -12.50 -39.24
CA GLU A 9 -6.81 -12.69 -40.24
C GLU A 9 -6.12 -14.05 -40.09
N VAL A 10 -5.74 -14.44 -38.87
CA VAL A 10 -5.15 -15.77 -38.60
C VAL A 10 -6.09 -16.89 -39.05
N HIS A 11 -7.38 -16.80 -38.70
CA HIS A 11 -8.39 -17.77 -39.11
C HIS A 11 -8.54 -17.82 -40.65
N ASP A 12 -8.58 -16.66 -41.31
CA ASP A 12 -8.68 -16.57 -42.77
C ASP A 12 -7.44 -17.14 -43.47
N LEU A 13 -6.25 -16.99 -42.88
CA LEU A 13 -5.01 -17.59 -43.39
C LEU A 13 -5.03 -19.12 -43.26
N PHE A 14 -5.52 -19.64 -42.12
CA PHE A 14 -5.69 -21.09 -41.94
C PHE A 14 -6.70 -21.68 -42.93
N THR A 15 -7.86 -21.05 -43.11
CA THR A 15 -8.88 -21.53 -44.05
C THR A 15 -8.42 -21.49 -45.51
N LYS A 16 -7.50 -20.58 -45.86
CA LYS A 16 -6.85 -20.50 -47.18
C LYS A 16 -5.64 -21.44 -47.34
N GLY A 17 -5.32 -22.27 -46.34
CA GLY A 17 -4.19 -23.21 -46.38
C GLY A 17 -2.81 -22.56 -46.19
N LYS A 18 -2.75 -21.27 -45.84
CA LYS A 18 -1.51 -20.50 -45.62
C LYS A 18 -1.01 -20.68 -44.19
N CYS A 19 -0.75 -21.94 -43.80
CA CYS A 19 -0.44 -22.30 -42.41
C CYS A 19 0.79 -21.59 -41.85
N ASP A 20 1.83 -21.36 -42.66
CA ASP A 20 3.07 -20.73 -42.18
C ASP A 20 2.88 -19.23 -41.93
N GLU A 21 2.12 -18.53 -42.77
CA GLU A 21 1.74 -17.13 -42.55
C GLU A 21 0.85 -17.02 -41.30
N ALA A 22 -0.13 -17.91 -41.15
CA ALA A 22 -1.02 -17.94 -39.99
C ALA A 22 -0.25 -18.15 -38.68
N ARG A 23 0.74 -19.06 -38.67
CA ARG A 23 1.61 -19.32 -37.51
C ARG A 23 2.42 -18.08 -37.11
N LYS A 24 2.97 -17.34 -38.09
CA LYS A 24 3.73 -16.10 -37.81
C LYS A 24 2.85 -15.05 -37.15
N VAL A 25 1.69 -14.77 -37.73
CA VAL A 25 0.75 -13.76 -37.18
C VAL A 25 0.25 -14.19 -35.79
N LEU A 26 0.00 -15.48 -35.58
CA LEU A 26 -0.38 -16.00 -34.27
C LEU A 26 0.74 -15.84 -33.24
N ALA A 27 1.99 -16.13 -33.61
CA ALA A 27 3.14 -15.96 -32.72
C ALA A 27 3.33 -14.49 -32.32
N GLU A 28 3.22 -13.56 -33.25
CA GLU A 28 3.26 -12.11 -32.95
C GLU A 28 2.12 -11.68 -32.01
N LEU A 29 0.92 -12.25 -32.18
CA LEU A 29 -0.20 -11.98 -31.29
C LEU A 29 0.04 -12.54 -29.89
N GLN A 30 0.63 -13.73 -29.79
CA GLN A 30 0.98 -14.34 -28.52
C GLN A 30 2.05 -13.53 -27.78
N GLU A 31 3.10 -13.09 -28.47
CA GLU A 31 4.15 -12.24 -27.92
C GLU A 31 3.55 -10.94 -27.36
N LYS A 32 2.77 -10.21 -28.17
CA LYS A 32 2.09 -8.99 -27.72
C LYS A 32 1.14 -9.23 -26.56
N TYR A 33 0.42 -10.35 -26.56
CA TYR A 33 -0.47 -10.68 -25.46
C TYR A 33 0.31 -10.89 -24.16
N ILE A 34 1.43 -11.61 -24.22
CA ILE A 34 2.31 -11.83 -23.06
C ILE A 34 2.87 -10.49 -22.56
N GLU A 35 3.40 -9.65 -23.45
CA GLU A 35 3.91 -8.31 -23.09
C GLU A 35 2.86 -7.46 -22.37
N VAL A 36 1.66 -7.36 -22.94
CA VAL A 36 0.56 -6.58 -22.35
C VAL A 36 0.09 -7.19 -21.03
N HIS A 37 0.05 -8.52 -20.94
CA HIS A 37 -0.33 -9.21 -19.72
C HIS A 37 0.68 -8.94 -18.60
N ASP A 38 1.97 -9.06 -18.89
CA ASP A 38 3.05 -8.82 -17.93
C ASP A 38 3.07 -7.35 -17.47
N GLU A 39 2.87 -6.40 -18.40
CA GLU A 39 2.69 -5.00 -18.06
C GLU A 39 1.47 -4.79 -17.16
N ASN A 40 0.34 -5.44 -17.45
CA ASN A 40 -0.87 -5.34 -16.64
C ASN A 40 -0.66 -5.83 -15.21
N GLU A 41 0.01 -6.99 -15.05
CA GLU A 41 0.30 -7.56 -13.74
C GLU A 41 1.29 -6.70 -12.95
N MET A 42 2.30 -6.12 -13.62
CA MET A 42 3.21 -5.15 -13.01
C MET A 42 2.45 -3.91 -12.52
N LEU A 43 1.60 -3.33 -13.37
CA LEU A 43 0.81 -2.15 -13.01
C LEU A 43 -0.17 -2.43 -11.86
N ARG A 44 -0.81 -3.60 -11.85
CA ARG A 44 -1.68 -4.03 -10.73
C ARG A 44 -0.90 -4.16 -9.43
N THR A 45 0.32 -4.72 -9.49
CA THR A 45 1.18 -4.85 -8.32
C THR A 45 1.55 -3.47 -7.76
N GLN A 46 1.97 -2.54 -8.63
CA GLN A 46 2.27 -1.17 -8.22
C GLN A 46 1.05 -0.44 -7.64
N LEU A 47 -0.13 -0.63 -8.25
CA LEU A 47 -1.38 -0.06 -7.74
C LEU A 47 -1.67 -0.57 -6.33
N GLN A 48 -1.52 -1.88 -6.08
CA GLN A 48 -1.72 -2.46 -4.77
C GLN A 48 -0.72 -1.89 -3.74
N GLU A 49 0.55 -1.74 -4.09
CA GLU A 49 1.56 -1.13 -3.22
C GLU A 49 1.18 0.31 -2.84
N PHE A 50 0.70 1.10 -3.79
CA PHE A 50 0.24 2.46 -3.51
C PHE A 50 -1.02 2.48 -2.63
N GLU A 51 -1.98 1.59 -2.89
CA GLU A 51 -3.18 1.46 -2.06
C GLU A 51 -2.81 1.10 -0.62
N ASP A 52 -1.85 0.20 -0.41
CA ASP A 52 -1.36 -0.21 0.90
C ASP A 52 -0.68 0.96 1.64
N VAL A 53 0.18 1.73 0.94
CA VAL A 53 0.82 2.93 1.51
C VAL A 53 -0.21 4.00 1.87
N LEU A 54 -1.19 4.25 1.00
CA LEU A 54 -2.25 5.21 1.26
C LEU A 54 -3.14 4.76 2.41
N TYR A 55 -3.46 3.47 2.47
CA TYR A 55 -4.19 2.89 3.59
C TYR A 55 -3.42 3.10 4.90
N LEU A 56 -2.12 2.79 4.91
CA LEU A 56 -1.27 2.99 6.07
C LEU A 56 -1.25 4.46 6.51
N ALA A 57 -0.96 5.39 5.60
CA ALA A 57 -0.87 6.81 5.89
C ALA A 57 -2.18 7.40 6.42
N LYS A 58 -3.33 6.93 5.91
CA LYS A 58 -4.65 7.38 6.33
C LYS A 58 -5.06 6.86 7.71
N ASN A 59 -4.63 5.64 8.05
CA ASN A 59 -5.11 4.93 9.22
C ASN A 59 -4.11 4.90 10.37
N LEU A 60 -2.90 5.42 10.18
CA LEU A 60 -1.90 5.54 11.21
C LEU A 60 -2.11 6.83 12.01
N GLU A 61 -2.37 6.67 13.30
CA GLU A 61 -2.59 7.79 14.22
C GLU A 61 -1.53 7.83 15.31
N TYR A 62 -1.07 9.04 15.59
CA TYR A 62 -0.17 9.31 16.71
C TYR A 62 -0.97 9.81 17.92
N ASP A 63 -0.79 9.17 19.08
CA ASP A 63 -1.49 9.54 20.31
C ASP A 63 -0.73 10.50 21.22
N GLY A 64 0.42 11.01 20.78
CA GLY A 64 1.33 11.84 21.59
C GLY A 64 2.54 11.07 22.15
N HIS A 65 2.51 9.74 22.13
CA HIS A 65 3.62 8.89 22.60
C HIS A 65 3.99 7.79 21.61
N SER A 66 3.00 7.21 20.94
CA SER A 66 3.16 6.04 20.07
C SER A 66 2.22 6.09 18.87
N TYR A 67 2.57 5.36 17.83
CA TYR A 67 1.69 5.20 16.68
C TYR A 67 0.73 4.03 16.87
N TRP A 68 -0.45 4.16 16.28
CA TRP A 68 -1.50 3.16 16.30
C TRP A 68 -2.16 3.06 14.94
N LEU A 69 -2.36 1.84 14.45
CA LEU A 69 -3.04 1.58 13.20
C LEU A 69 -4.53 1.31 13.47
N LYS A 70 -5.41 2.11 12.91
CA LYS A 70 -6.87 1.92 12.99
C LYS A 70 -7.36 1.08 11.81
N THR A 71 -7.89 -0.10 12.09
CA THR A 71 -8.56 -0.93 11.10
C THR A 71 -10.02 -1.09 11.50
N GLY A 72 -10.89 -0.23 10.96
CA GLY A 72 -12.29 -0.14 11.34
C GLY A 72 -12.44 0.27 12.81
N THR A 73 -13.01 -0.61 13.63
CA THR A 73 -13.19 -0.40 15.07
C THR A 73 -12.01 -0.89 15.91
N ILE A 74 -11.04 -1.58 15.29
CA ILE A 74 -9.90 -2.19 15.99
C ILE A 74 -8.70 -1.23 15.93
N LYS A 75 -8.11 -0.96 17.09
CA LYS A 75 -6.87 -0.19 17.22
C LYS A 75 -5.71 -1.17 17.43
N GLN A 76 -4.79 -1.24 16.49
CA GLN A 76 -3.60 -2.09 16.57
C GLN A 76 -2.38 -1.27 16.97
N GLY A 77 -1.59 -1.78 17.90
CA GLY A 77 -0.39 -1.12 18.41
C GLY A 77 -0.13 -1.51 19.85
N PRO A 78 0.65 -0.72 20.60
CA PRO A 78 1.34 0.51 20.17
C PRO A 78 2.59 0.22 19.34
N PHE A 79 2.91 1.12 18.41
CA PHE A 79 4.10 1.09 17.57
C PHE A 79 5.11 2.18 17.96
N CYS A 80 6.39 1.87 17.79
CA CYS A 80 7.50 2.74 18.12
C CYS A 80 7.51 3.98 17.23
N GLN A 81 7.38 5.17 17.84
CA GLN A 81 7.50 6.43 17.13
C GLN A 81 8.87 6.59 16.47
N ASN A 82 9.95 6.31 17.21
CA ASN A 82 11.30 6.59 16.74
C ASN A 82 11.71 5.74 15.52
N CYS A 83 11.25 4.48 15.46
CA CYS A 83 11.50 3.61 14.31
C CYS A 83 10.69 4.05 13.09
N PHE A 84 9.46 4.52 13.31
CA PHE A 84 8.63 5.00 12.22
C PHE A 84 9.13 6.33 11.66
N ASP A 85 9.44 7.30 12.51
CA ASP A 85 9.89 8.63 12.08
C ASP A 85 11.25 8.58 11.36
N ARG A 86 12.14 7.66 11.75
CA ARG A 86 13.48 7.53 11.15
C ARG A 86 13.48 6.65 9.91
N ASP A 87 12.85 5.47 9.99
CA ASP A 87 13.02 4.40 9.01
C ASP A 87 11.71 4.01 8.30
N GLY A 88 10.57 4.60 8.69
CA GLY A 88 9.24 4.21 8.20
C GLY A 88 8.76 2.85 8.74
N LEU A 89 9.42 2.31 9.77
CA LEU A 89 9.16 0.96 10.28
C LEU A 89 8.18 0.96 11.47
N LEU A 90 7.07 0.24 11.32
CA LEU A 90 6.12 -0.02 12.41
C LEU A 90 6.57 -1.17 13.31
N ILE A 91 7.48 -0.88 14.24
CA ILE A 91 7.93 -1.84 15.25
C ILE A 91 6.97 -1.84 16.43
N ARG A 92 6.32 -2.98 16.69
CA ARG A 92 5.44 -3.15 17.85
C ARG A 92 6.24 -3.02 19.15
N LEU A 93 5.76 -2.20 20.07
CA LEU A 93 6.36 -2.07 21.39
C LEU A 93 5.99 -3.28 22.25
N GLY A 94 6.99 -3.82 22.96
CA GLY A 94 6.79 -4.87 23.95
C GLY A 94 6.41 -4.30 25.30
N GLU A 95 5.56 -5.02 26.04
CA GLU A 95 5.18 -4.66 27.40
C GLU A 95 6.23 -5.16 28.40
N SER A 96 6.70 -4.27 29.28
CA SER A 96 7.59 -4.62 30.39
C SER A 96 7.16 -3.85 31.64
N GLY A 97 6.16 -4.38 32.34
CA GLY A 97 5.50 -3.70 33.47
C GLY A 97 4.76 -2.44 33.01
N ASP A 98 5.04 -1.31 33.67
CA ASP A 98 4.41 0.00 33.41
C ASP A 98 5.07 0.78 32.26
N LYS A 99 5.87 0.11 31.45
CA LYS A 99 6.62 0.74 30.36
C LYS A 99 6.51 -0.06 29.09
N TRP A 100 6.51 0.65 27.98
CA TRP A 100 6.64 0.07 26.65
C TRP A 100 8.09 0.19 26.18
N ARG A 101 8.63 -0.89 25.61
CA ARG A 101 10.00 -0.91 25.09
C ARG A 101 10.01 -1.36 23.64
N CYS A 102 10.72 -0.62 22.79
CA CYS A 102 11.00 -1.06 21.43
C CYS A 102 12.12 -2.10 21.42
N LEU A 103 11.89 -3.24 20.77
CA LEU A 103 12.90 -4.29 20.63
C LEU A 103 13.95 -3.99 19.56
N SER A 104 13.67 -3.05 18.65
CA SER A 104 14.59 -2.66 17.58
C SER A 104 15.53 -1.54 18.00
N CYS A 105 15.00 -0.44 18.56
CA CYS A 105 15.81 0.73 18.92
C CYS A 105 16.06 0.90 20.43
N GLY A 106 15.44 0.07 21.28
CA GLY A 106 15.62 0.13 22.73
C GLY A 106 14.93 1.29 23.46
N VAL A 107 14.30 2.23 22.73
CA VAL A 107 13.58 3.37 23.31
C VAL A 107 12.46 2.86 24.21
N VAL A 108 12.31 3.52 25.36
CA VAL A 108 11.32 3.18 26.38
C VAL A 108 10.33 4.33 26.50
N TYR A 109 9.05 4.01 26.43
CA TYR A 109 7.92 4.92 26.58
C TYR A 109 7.21 4.64 27.89
N ALA A 110 6.73 5.70 28.57
CA ALA A 110 5.87 5.53 29.73
C ALA A 110 4.49 5.03 29.28
N ARG A 111 3.93 4.07 30.00
CA ARG A 111 2.52 3.67 29.82
C ARG A 111 1.70 4.63 30.66
N ASP A 112 1.24 5.73 30.08
CA ASP A 112 0.29 6.59 30.79
C ASP A 112 -0.99 5.79 31.03
N GLU A 113 -1.39 5.62 32.29
CA GLU A 113 -2.69 5.07 32.69
C GLU A 113 -3.87 6.01 32.34
N ALA A 114 -3.71 6.88 31.35
CA ALA A 114 -4.72 7.84 30.90
C ALA A 114 -5.62 7.29 29.78
N GLY A 115 -5.70 5.96 29.62
CA GLY A 115 -6.66 5.30 28.73
C GLY A 115 -8.05 5.06 29.35
N LEU A 116 -8.23 5.34 30.65
CA LEU A 116 -9.48 5.14 31.39
C LEU A 116 -10.03 6.44 32.02
N ALA A 117 -9.88 7.59 31.36
CA ALA A 117 -10.73 8.75 31.64
C ALA A 117 -10.61 9.79 30.52
N SER A 118 -11.59 9.82 29.61
CA SER A 118 -11.94 11.11 29.00
C SER A 118 -12.73 11.92 30.01
N PRO A 119 -12.31 13.16 30.31
CA PRO A 119 -13.28 14.23 30.44
C PRO A 119 -13.05 15.21 29.29
N ALA A 120 -14.12 15.43 28.54
CA ALA A 120 -14.23 16.50 27.57
C ALA A 120 -13.77 17.83 28.17
N ARG A 121 -12.84 18.53 27.51
CA ARG A 121 -12.78 20.00 27.49
C ARG A 121 -12.30 20.50 26.13
N ASP A 122 -13.27 21.07 25.43
CA ASP A 122 -13.16 22.02 24.34
C ASP A 122 -12.31 23.25 24.75
N ASN A 123 -11.37 23.64 23.90
CA ASN A 123 -11.16 25.04 23.53
C ASN A 123 -10.24 25.14 22.31
N GLY A 124 -10.74 25.81 21.28
CA GLY A 124 -10.14 25.88 19.96
C GLY A 124 -8.77 26.58 19.92
N GLU A 125 -7.83 25.91 19.26
CA GLU A 125 -6.80 26.53 18.44
C GLU A 125 -6.80 25.85 17.08
N ARG A 126 -7.00 26.66 16.04
CA ARG A 126 -7.05 26.27 14.64
C ARG A 126 -5.63 25.86 14.20
N ARG A 127 -5.26 24.59 14.35
CA ARG A 127 -4.06 24.05 13.71
C ARG A 127 -4.42 23.67 12.28
N GLU A 128 -3.92 24.49 11.35
CA GLU A 128 -4.02 24.28 9.91
C GLU A 128 -3.61 22.85 9.53
N PRO A 129 -4.25 22.28 8.48
CA PRO A 129 -3.97 20.91 8.04
C PRO A 129 -2.47 20.79 7.76
N GLY A 130 -1.82 19.80 8.36
CA GLY A 130 -0.45 19.42 8.00
C GLY A 130 -0.38 19.31 6.49
N LYS A 131 0.40 20.21 5.86
CA LYS A 131 0.48 20.32 4.41
C LYS A 131 1.03 19.02 3.82
N VAL A 132 0.12 18.34 3.13
CA VAL A 132 0.27 17.47 1.96
C VAL A 132 1.70 17.06 1.60
N ILE A 133 1.96 15.75 1.73
CA ILE A 133 3.12 15.09 1.12
C ILE A 133 2.95 15.16 -0.39
N HIS A 134 3.82 15.90 -1.09
CA HIS A 134 3.92 15.82 -2.53
C HIS A 134 4.63 14.53 -2.92
N LEU A 135 3.84 13.50 -3.23
CA LEU A 135 4.32 12.37 -4.02
C LEU A 135 4.30 12.84 -5.47
N TYR A 136 5.50 13.00 -6.04
CA TYR A 136 5.85 13.39 -7.42
C TYR A 136 5.93 14.91 -7.73
N LYS A 137 7.02 15.28 -8.43
CA LYS A 137 7.24 16.54 -9.15
C LYS A 137 6.95 16.34 -10.62
#